data_AF-A0A935XPQ9-F1
#
_entry.id   AF-A0A935XPQ9-F1
#
_cell.length_a   1.000
_cell.length_b   1.000
_cell.length_c   1.000
_cell.angle_alpha   90.00
_cell.angle_beta   90.00
_cell.angle_gamma   90.00
#
_symmetry.space_group_name_H-M   'P 1'
#
loop_
_entity.id
_entity.type
_entity.pdbx_description
1 polymer ?
#
loop_
_entity_poly.entity_id
_entity_poly.type
_entity_poly.pdbx_seq_one_letter_code
_entity_poly.pdbx_strand_id
1 'polypeptide(L)'
;AEVWSATSYSELQREAIEVERHNRLQPQAPRRRSHVAQCLAGKAPVVAASDYVRAWPQLIAPYAEASRFVALGTDGFGRSDTREQLRRHFEVDRAHIALAALEALADVGSVPRELVVKAAGRLGG
;
A
#
# COMPACT_ATOMS: atom_id res chain seq x y z
N ALA A 1 10.55 4.23 9.58
CA ALA A 1 9.69 3.53 8.60
C ALA A 1 10.01 2.05 8.66
N GLU A 2 9.03 1.19 8.43
CA GLU A 2 9.20 -0.26 8.32
C GLU A 2 9.07 -0.66 6.86
N VAL A 3 9.79 -1.71 6.44
CA VAL A 3 9.79 -2.20 5.07
C VAL A 3 9.41 -3.68 5.08
N TRP A 4 8.42 -4.02 4.27
CA TRP A 4 7.87 -5.36 4.17
C TRP A 4 8.00 -5.91 2.76
N SER A 5 8.25 -7.20 2.65
CA SER A 5 8.23 -7.92 1.37
C SER A 5 6.95 -8.74 1.26
N ALA A 6 6.03 -8.31 0.39
CA ALA A 6 4.81 -9.06 0.09
C ALA A 6 5.07 -10.09 -1.01
N THR A 7 5.42 -11.32 -0.64
CA THR A 7 5.75 -12.40 -1.60
C THR A 7 4.54 -12.88 -2.39
N SER A 8 3.33 -12.79 -1.82
CA SER A 8 2.08 -13.16 -2.49
C SER A 8 0.89 -12.39 -1.92
N TYR A 9 0.41 -11.37 -2.63
CA TYR A 9 -0.80 -10.63 -2.23
C TYR A 9 -2.06 -11.52 -2.23
N SER A 10 -2.15 -12.49 -3.14
CA SER A 10 -3.31 -13.39 -3.21
C SER A 10 -3.40 -14.34 -2.02
N GLU A 11 -2.28 -14.89 -1.55
CA GLU A 11 -2.31 -15.76 -0.36
C GLU A 11 -2.56 -14.96 0.92
N LEU A 12 -1.99 -13.75 1.03
CA LEU A 12 -2.29 -12.82 2.12
C LEU A 12 -3.78 -12.47 2.18
N GLN A 13 -4.41 -12.20 1.03
CA GLN A 13 -5.84 -11.95 0.96
C GLN A 13 -6.66 -13.19 1.33
N ARG A 14 -6.29 -14.37 0.82
CA ARG A 14 -7.01 -15.62 1.12
C ARG A 14 -7.05 -15.90 2.62
N GLU A 15 -5.89 -15.83 3.28
CA GLU A 15 -5.77 -16.03 4.73
C GLU A 15 -6.61 -15.00 5.50
N ALA A 16 -6.58 -13.72 5.08
CA ALA A 16 -7.37 -12.68 5.72
C ALA A 16 -8.89 -12.89 5.57
N ILE A 17 -9.36 -13.33 4.40
CA ILE A 17 -10.77 -13.71 4.17
C ILE A 17 -11.17 -14.87 5.07
N GLU A 18 -10.32 -15.88 5.23
CA GLU A 18 -10.58 -17.03 6.10
C GLU A 18 -10.70 -16.60 7.57
N VAL A 19 -9.81 -15.71 8.04
CA VAL A 19 -9.87 -15.13 9.37
C VAL A 19 -11.14 -14.30 9.58
N GLU A 20 -11.48 -13.43 8.63
CA GLU A 20 -12.69 -12.62 8.72
C GLU A 20 -13.95 -13.51 8.76
N ARG A 21 -14.02 -14.51 7.88
CA ARG A 21 -15.11 -15.49 7.85
C ARG A 21 -15.21 -16.25 9.17
N HIS A 22 -14.09 -16.72 9.72
CA HIS A 22 -14.07 -17.39 11.01
C HIS A 22 -14.63 -16.50 12.11
N ASN A 23 -14.13 -15.26 12.22
CA ASN A 23 -14.57 -14.29 13.22
C ASN A 23 -16.06 -13.96 13.09
N ARG A 24 -16.59 -13.88 11.86
CA ARG A 24 -18.02 -13.65 11.59
C ARG A 24 -18.89 -14.85 11.98
N LEU A 25 -18.43 -16.07 11.74
CA LEU A 25 -19.19 -17.30 12.01
C LEU A 25 -19.04 -17.80 13.45
N GLN A 26 -18.05 -17.31 14.20
CA GLN A 26 -17.77 -17.71 15.58
C GLN A 26 -17.69 -16.49 16.51
N PRO A 27 -18.79 -15.75 16.72
CA PRO A 27 -18.78 -14.49 17.46
C PRO A 27 -18.42 -14.63 18.95
N GLN A 28 -18.55 -15.83 19.53
CA GLN A 28 -18.20 -16.13 20.93
C GLN A 28 -16.75 -16.61 21.09
N ALA A 29 -16.06 -16.94 20.00
CA ALA A 29 -14.66 -17.33 20.04
C ALA A 29 -13.75 -16.09 20.10
N PRO A 30 -12.53 -16.18 20.65
CA PRO A 30 -11.56 -15.11 20.56
C PRO A 30 -11.32 -14.71 19.10
N ARG A 31 -11.39 -13.41 18.81
CA ARG A 31 -11.17 -12.90 17.44
C ARG A 31 -9.73 -13.16 17.01
N ARG A 32 -9.57 -13.76 15.84
CA ARG A 32 -8.27 -13.98 15.19
C ARG A 32 -7.84 -12.73 14.43
N ARG A 33 -6.53 -12.51 14.33
CA ARG A 33 -5.91 -11.48 13.49
C ARG A 33 -5.25 -12.14 12.28
N SER A 34 -5.46 -11.60 11.09
CA SER A 34 -4.79 -12.08 9.87
C SER A 34 -3.29 -11.79 9.91
N HIS A 35 -2.50 -12.47 9.09
CA HIS A 35 -1.07 -12.21 8.97
C HIS A 35 -0.81 -10.75 8.54
N VAL A 36 -1.61 -10.23 7.60
CA VAL A 36 -1.55 -8.81 7.18
C VAL A 36 -1.78 -7.87 8.37
N ALA A 37 -2.82 -8.11 9.16
CA ALA A 37 -3.11 -7.29 10.34
C ALA A 37 -2.00 -7.37 11.39
N GLN A 38 -1.36 -8.52 11.55
CA GLN A 38 -0.24 -8.71 12.47
C GLN A 38 1.02 -7.97 12.00
N CYS A 39 1.38 -8.07 10.72
CA CYS A 39 2.55 -7.40 10.15
C CYS A 39 2.36 -5.88 10.07
N LEU A 40 1.20 -5.44 9.57
CA LEU A 40 0.87 -4.02 9.40
C LEU A 40 0.03 -3.51 10.57
N ALA A 41 0.43 -3.87 11.79
CA ALA A 41 -0.27 -3.48 13.00
C ALA A 41 -0.13 -1.98 13.27
N GLY A 42 -1.15 -1.39 13.87
CA GLY A 42 -1.16 0.02 14.22
C GLY A 42 -1.58 0.95 13.07
N LYS A 43 -1.55 2.25 13.34
CA LYS A 43 -2.21 3.26 12.51
C LYS A 43 -1.29 4.00 11.54
N ALA A 44 -0.03 3.58 11.39
CA ALA A 44 0.87 4.24 10.44
C ALA A 44 0.31 4.10 9.00
N PRO A 45 0.39 5.15 8.16
CA PRO A 45 0.05 5.00 6.74
C PRO A 45 0.94 3.97 6.05
N VAL A 46 0.36 3.22 5.12
CA VAL A 46 1.05 2.20 4.32
C VAL A 46 1.04 2.60 2.85
N VAL A 47 2.21 2.50 2.20
CA VAL A 47 2.35 2.59 0.75
C VAL A 47 2.79 1.23 0.23
N ALA A 48 1.98 0.62 -0.63
CA ALA A 48 2.26 -0.66 -1.27
C ALA A 48 2.49 -0.43 -2.76
N ALA A 49 3.66 -0.78 -3.28
CA ALA A 49 3.99 -0.67 -4.70
C ALA A 49 4.18 -2.06 -5.32
N SER A 50 3.76 -2.22 -6.57
CA SER A 50 3.91 -3.46 -7.33
C SER A 50 4.21 -3.16 -8.80
N ASP A 51 4.90 -4.09 -9.47
CA ASP A 51 5.01 -4.08 -10.94
C ASP A 51 3.73 -4.62 -11.63
N TYR A 52 2.69 -4.97 -10.85
CA TYR A 52 1.32 -5.22 -11.31
C TYR A 52 0.43 -3.98 -11.13
N VAL A 53 -0.76 -4.02 -11.73
CA VAL A 53 -1.81 -2.98 -11.57
C VAL A 53 -2.15 -2.73 -10.09
N ARG A 54 -2.57 -1.50 -9.75
CA ARG A 54 -2.90 -1.10 -8.37
C ARG A 54 -3.89 -2.03 -7.67
N ALA A 55 -4.80 -2.63 -8.42
CA ALA A 55 -5.77 -3.59 -7.89
C ALA A 55 -5.11 -4.78 -7.15
N TRP A 56 -3.88 -5.14 -7.50
CA TRP A 56 -3.17 -6.27 -6.90
C TRP A 56 -2.70 -6.00 -5.45
N PRO A 57 -1.89 -4.97 -5.16
CA PRO A 57 -1.61 -4.60 -3.77
C PRO A 57 -2.85 -4.15 -3.00
N GLN A 58 -3.89 -3.63 -3.69
CA GLN A 58 -5.15 -3.23 -3.04
C GLN A 58 -5.91 -4.42 -2.41
N LEU A 59 -5.63 -5.66 -2.83
CA LEU A 59 -6.29 -6.87 -2.30
C LEU A 59 -6.22 -6.99 -0.77
N ILE A 60 -5.14 -6.48 -0.17
CA ILE A 60 -4.90 -6.60 1.27
C ILE A 60 -5.32 -5.37 2.08
N ALA A 61 -5.67 -4.26 1.40
CA ALA A 61 -5.96 -2.98 2.05
C ALA A 61 -7.07 -3.06 3.12
N PRO A 62 -8.19 -3.81 2.94
CA PRO A 62 -9.23 -3.92 3.97
C PRO A 62 -8.78 -4.62 5.26
N TYR A 63 -7.68 -5.36 5.21
CA TYR A 63 -7.18 -6.16 6.33
C TYR A 63 -5.97 -5.52 7.04
N ALA A 64 -5.47 -4.39 6.53
CA ALA A 64 -4.45 -3.60 7.21
C ALA A 64 -5.10 -2.68 8.26
N GLU A 65 -4.43 -2.49 9.40
CA GLU A 65 -4.91 -1.59 10.46
C GLU A 65 -4.53 -0.11 10.21
N ALA A 66 -3.84 0.15 9.09
CA ALA A 66 -3.33 1.45 8.70
C ALA A 66 -4.41 2.53 8.65
N SER A 67 -4.08 3.74 9.11
CA SER A 67 -4.99 4.90 8.98
C SER A 67 -5.23 5.32 7.53
N ARG A 68 -4.26 5.03 6.65
CA ARG A 68 -4.35 5.23 5.21
C ARG A 68 -3.53 4.15 4.50
N PHE A 69 -4.11 3.57 3.45
CA PHE A 69 -3.42 2.62 2.57
C PHE A 69 -3.39 3.19 1.15
N VAL A 70 -2.20 3.27 0.55
CA VAL A 70 -2.01 3.76 -0.82
C VAL A 70 -1.37 2.66 -1.64
N ALA A 71 -2.06 2.26 -2.71
CA ALA A 71 -1.55 1.30 -3.68
C ALA A 71 -0.98 2.04 -4.90
N LEU A 72 0.27 1.71 -5.28
CA LEU A 72 0.91 2.10 -6.53
C LEU A 72 1.08 0.86 -7.40
N GLY A 73 0.91 1.01 -8.71
CA GLY A 73 0.88 -0.10 -9.64
C GLY A 73 0.91 0.37 -11.09
N THR A 74 1.17 -0.58 -11.98
CA THR A 74 1.43 -0.35 -13.41
C THR A 74 0.14 -0.37 -14.23
N ASP A 75 -0.86 0.41 -13.84
CA ASP A 75 -2.13 0.50 -14.57
C ASP A 75 -1.94 1.13 -15.96
N GLY A 76 -2.57 0.55 -16.96
CA GLY A 76 -2.48 1.00 -18.35
C GLY A 76 -1.77 0.01 -19.27
N PHE A 77 -1.55 0.42 -20.51
CA PHE A 77 -0.87 -0.42 -21.50
C PHE A 77 0.65 -0.31 -21.38
N GLY A 78 1.33 -1.44 -21.58
CA GLY A 78 2.78 -1.47 -21.68
C GLY A 78 3.29 -0.66 -22.87
N ARG A 79 4.53 -0.20 -22.76
CA ARG A 79 5.28 0.45 -23.83
C ARG A 79 6.72 -0.03 -23.83
N SER A 80 7.40 0.11 -24.96
CA SER A 80 8.82 -0.24 -25.08
C SER A 80 9.68 0.91 -24.59
N ASP A 81 10.39 0.73 -23.49
CA ASP A 81 11.30 1.71 -22.91
C ASP A 81 12.26 1.00 -21.93
N THR A 82 13.22 1.72 -21.36
CA THR A 82 14.08 1.20 -20.28
C THR A 82 13.27 0.97 -18.99
N ARG A 83 13.73 0.05 -18.13
CA ARG A 83 13.06 -0.25 -16.85
C ARG A 83 12.90 0.99 -15.95
N GLU A 84 13.89 1.87 -15.93
CA GLU A 84 13.84 3.12 -15.17
C GLU A 84 12.74 4.04 -15.67
N GLN A 85 12.68 4.27 -16.99
CA GLN A 85 11.65 5.11 -17.60
C GLN A 85 10.26 4.50 -17.48
N LEU A 86 10.12 3.16 -17.55
CA LEU A 86 8.84 2.49 -17.32
C LEU A 86 8.36 2.66 -15.89
N ARG A 87 9.23 2.46 -14.88
CA ARG A 87 8.84 2.62 -13.47
C ARG A 87 8.46 4.06 -13.15
N ARG A 88 9.15 5.02 -13.76
CA ARG A 88 8.80 6.42 -13.65
C ARG A 88 7.47 6.73 -14.34
N HIS A 89 7.24 6.19 -15.54
CA HIS A 89 6.00 6.38 -16.29
C HIS A 89 4.77 5.82 -15.57
N PHE A 90 4.90 4.63 -14.99
CA PHE A 90 3.87 3.98 -14.20
C PHE A 90 3.80 4.47 -12.76
N GLU A 91 4.64 5.45 -12.38
CA GLU A 91 4.60 6.08 -11.06
C GLU A 91 4.86 5.09 -9.90
N VAL A 92 5.72 4.09 -10.13
CA VAL A 92 6.10 3.04 -9.15
C VAL A 92 7.58 3.10 -8.74
N ASP A 93 8.29 4.17 -9.12
CA ASP A 93 9.68 4.39 -8.72
C ASP A 93 9.82 4.96 -7.28
N ARG A 94 11.07 5.14 -6.84
CA ARG A 94 11.38 5.68 -5.51
C ARG A 94 10.82 7.08 -5.25
N ALA A 95 10.72 7.92 -6.28
CA ALA A 95 10.27 9.29 -6.16
C ALA A 95 8.76 9.33 -5.91
N HIS A 96 8.01 8.51 -6.64
CA HIS A 96 6.57 8.37 -6.47
C HIS A 96 6.21 7.66 -5.16
N ILE A 97 6.96 6.64 -4.73
CA ILE A 97 6.78 6.01 -3.41
C ILE A 97 6.97 7.04 -2.28
N ALA A 98 8.02 7.86 -2.35
CA ALA A 98 8.28 8.90 -1.35
C ALA A 98 7.19 9.99 -1.35
N LEU A 99 6.73 10.41 -2.53
CA LEU A 99 5.65 11.38 -2.64
C LEU A 99 4.33 10.83 -2.08
N ALA A 100 3.97 9.59 -2.41
CA ALA A 100 2.79 8.91 -1.88
C ALA A 100 2.84 8.77 -0.35
N ALA A 101 4.02 8.50 0.22
CA ALA A 101 4.18 8.44 1.67
C ALA A 101 3.95 9.80 2.34
N LEU A 102 4.48 10.88 1.75
CA LEU A 102 4.27 12.24 2.26
C LEU A 102 2.81 12.68 2.14
N GLU A 103 2.16 12.36 1.02
CA GLU A 103 0.74 12.63 0.82
C GLU A 103 -0.11 11.86 1.84
N ALA A 104 0.16 10.57 2.04
CA ALA A 104 -0.55 9.76 3.02
C ALA A 104 -0.37 10.29 4.47
N LEU A 105 0.82 10.78 4.81
CA LEU A 105 1.08 11.45 6.09
C LEU A 105 0.32 12.78 6.22
N ALA A 106 0.21 13.55 5.14
CA ALA A 106 -0.52 14.81 5.13
C ALA A 106 -2.03 14.59 5.26
N ASP A 107 -2.57 13.59 4.59
CA ASP A 107 -3.99 13.23 4.63
C ASP A 107 -4.45 12.79 6.04
N VAL A 108 -3.54 12.24 6.85
CA VAL A 108 -3.81 11.91 8.26
C VAL A 108 -3.39 13.01 9.23
N GLY A 109 -3.01 14.19 8.72
CA GLY A 109 -2.65 15.37 9.51
C GLY A 109 -1.30 15.30 10.24
N SER A 110 -0.45 14.32 9.90
CA SER A 110 0.87 14.17 10.55
C SER A 110 1.94 15.11 9.99
N VAL A 111 1.77 15.62 8.76
CA VAL A 111 2.66 16.62 8.16
C VAL A 111 1.84 17.69 7.42
N PRO A 112 2.35 18.93 7.29
CA PRO A 112 1.69 19.98 6.51
C PRO A 112 1.65 19.65 5.00
N ARG A 113 0.57 20.07 4.31
CA ARG A 113 0.38 19.83 2.87
C ARG A 113 1.46 20.53 2.03
N GLU A 114 2.01 21.63 2.53
CA GLU A 114 3.12 22.38 1.94
C GLU A 114 4.38 21.52 1.76
N LEU A 115 4.60 20.55 2.65
CA LEU A 115 5.71 19.61 2.52
C LEU A 115 5.54 18.71 1.28
N VAL A 116 4.31 18.29 0.99
CA VAL A 116 3.96 17.49 -0.20
C VAL A 116 4.21 18.31 -1.46
N VAL A 117 3.75 19.56 -1.51
CA VAL A 117 3.98 20.48 -2.65
C VAL A 117 5.47 20.67 -2.91
N LYS A 118 6.25 20.92 -1.85
CA LYS A 118 7.71 21.06 -1.95
C LYS A 118 8.40 19.77 -2.41
N ALA A 119 7.94 18.62 -1.95
CA ALA A 119 8.47 17.33 -2.38
C ALA A 119 8.13 17.05 -3.84
N ALA A 120 6.90 17.32 -4.28
CA ALA A 120 6.49 17.18 -5.68
C ALA A 120 7.38 18.01 -6.61
N GLY A 121 7.72 19.26 -6.26
CA GLY A 121 8.65 20.07 -7.07
C GLY A 121 10.10 19.57 -7.09
N ARG A 122 10.50 18.70 -6.15
CA ARG A 122 11.86 18.13 -6.05
C ARG A 122 11.96 16.72 -6.64
N LEU A 123 10.88 15.96 -6.55
CA LEU A 123 10.78 14.54 -6.93
C LEU A 123 10.06 14.36 -8.27
N GLY A 124 9.20 15.30 -8.65
CA GLY A 124 8.51 15.38 -9.94
C GLY A 124 9.32 16.20 -10.92
N GLY A 125 10.20 15.52 -11.67
CA GLY A 125 11.03 16.07 -12.73
C GLY A 125 11.60 14.97 -13.60
#